data_AF-A0A7S4RL13-F1
#
_entry.id   AF-A0A7S4RL13-F1
#
_cell.length_a   1.000
_cell.length_b   1.000
_cell.length_c   1.000
_cell.angle_alpha   90.00
_cell.angle_beta   90.00
_cell.angle_gamma   90.00
#
_symmetry.space_group_name_H-M   'P 1'
#
loop_
_entity.id
_entity.type
_entity.pdbx_description
1 polymer ?
#
loop_
_entity_poly.entity_id
_entity_poly.type
_entity_poly.pdbx_seq_one_letter_code
_entity_poly.pdbx_strand_id
1 'polypeptide(L)'
;MEMIDMAIEMEKRREEMERHRGGTGVADGKPSMALPPGMTFPPQNSRSNQPMEVTRVTQDPTTGQLQFKKEQIRSNVFKPSWNQPTMSLAELGDIERAQAIERSERQKVAEADAKFAPRRYDELVRDGMEDNADLVDASAKLDREWDSFKDENPRGSGNKMGDRGDRNF
;
A
#
# COMPACT_ATOMS: atom_id res chain seq x y z
N MET A 1 7.08 31.58 -10.00
CA MET A 1 5.78 31.10 -10.50
C MET A 1 5.83 29.60 -10.35
N GLU A 2 5.23 29.12 -9.28
CA GLU A 2 5.64 27.90 -8.59
C GLU A 2 4.92 26.68 -9.15
N MET A 3 5.57 25.50 -9.11
CA MET A 3 4.97 24.25 -9.59
C MET A 3 3.68 23.86 -8.85
N ILE A 4 3.43 24.48 -7.69
CA ILE A 4 2.20 24.35 -6.91
C ILE A 4 1.02 25.01 -7.65
N ASP A 5 1.22 26.18 -8.25
CA ASP A 5 0.19 26.87 -9.02
C ASP A 5 -0.20 26.05 -10.26
N MET A 6 0.78 25.40 -10.90
CA MET A 6 0.56 24.54 -12.07
C MET A 6 -0.18 23.24 -11.69
N ALA A 7 0.04 22.70 -10.49
CA ALA A 7 -0.68 21.51 -10.00
C ALA A 7 -2.15 21.83 -9.70
N ILE A 8 -2.42 22.98 -9.07
CA ILE A 8 -3.77 23.46 -8.78
C ILE A 8 -4.53 23.75 -10.08
N GLU A 9 -3.86 24.33 -11.07
CA GLU A 9 -4.46 24.60 -12.39
C GLU A 9 -4.77 23.30 -13.17
N MET A 10 -3.89 22.30 -13.08
CA MET A 10 -4.11 20.99 -13.69
C MET A 10 -5.27 20.21 -13.05
N GLU A 11 -5.45 20.32 -11.74
CA GLU A 11 -6.56 19.70 -11.02
C GLU A 11 -7.90 20.36 -11.35
N LYS A 12 -7.92 21.69 -11.45
CA LYS A 12 -9.11 22.46 -11.87
C LYS A 12 -9.52 22.15 -13.31
N ARG A 13 -8.54 22.04 -14.22
CA ARG A 13 -8.75 21.67 -15.63
C ARG A 13 -9.22 20.22 -15.80
N ARG A 14 -8.84 19.33 -14.88
CA ARG A 14 -9.31 17.93 -14.84
C ARG A 14 -10.77 17.84 -14.41
N GLU A 15 -11.17 18.57 -13.37
CA GLU A 15 -12.58 18.67 -12.95
C GLU A 15 -13.47 19.27 -14.04
N GLU A 16 -12.99 20.30 -14.77
CA GLU A 16 -13.75 20.88 -15.89
C GLU A 16 -13.92 19.88 -17.04
N MET A 17 -12.90 19.09 -17.38
CA MET A 17 -13.01 18.03 -18.38
C MET A 17 -13.94 16.88 -17.94
N GLU A 18 -14.01 16.59 -16.65
CA GLU A 18 -14.94 15.57 -16.10
C GLU A 18 -16.40 16.03 -16.16
N ARG A 19 -16.66 17.33 -15.92
CA ARG A 19 -18.01 17.91 -16.00
C ARG A 19 -18.55 17.99 -17.43
N HIS A 20 -17.67 18.12 -18.43
CA HIS A 20 -18.05 18.11 -19.85
C HIS A 20 -18.19 16.71 -20.47
N ARG A 21 -17.85 15.63 -19.74
CA ARG A 21 -18.02 14.23 -20.20
C ARG A 21 -19.29 13.56 -19.67
N GLY A 22 -20.22 14.34 -19.13
CA GLY A 22 -21.55 13.88 -18.73
C GLY A 22 -22.57 14.08 -19.85
N GLY A 23 -22.87 13.03 -20.62
CA GLY A 23 -24.14 12.94 -21.36
C GLY A 23 -24.10 12.47 -22.81
N THR A 24 -23.77 11.20 -23.03
CA THR A 24 -24.45 10.41 -24.08
C THR A 24 -24.78 9.04 -23.49
N GLY A 25 -26.07 8.81 -23.25
CA GLY A 25 -26.57 7.52 -22.83
C GLY A 25 -26.35 6.48 -23.93
N VAL A 26 -25.90 5.30 -23.51
CA VAL A 26 -26.34 4.04 -24.10
C VAL A 26 -26.71 3.15 -22.92
N ALA A 27 -27.97 2.75 -22.93
CA ALA A 27 -28.48 1.71 -22.06
C ALA A 27 -27.79 0.40 -22.44
N ASP A 28 -26.77 0.01 -21.67
CA ASP A 28 -26.31 -1.37 -21.64
C ASP A 28 -26.88 -2.01 -20.39
N GLY A 29 -28.16 -2.40 -20.52
CA GLY A 29 -28.60 -3.62 -19.88
C GLY A 29 -27.65 -4.70 -20.35
N LYS A 30 -26.68 -5.06 -19.49
CA LYS A 30 -25.94 -6.30 -19.69
C LYS A 30 -27.02 -7.37 -19.82
N PRO A 31 -27.14 -8.07 -20.97
CA PRO A 31 -27.84 -9.33 -20.94
C PRO A 31 -27.11 -10.13 -19.87
N SER A 32 -27.86 -10.63 -18.89
CA SER A 32 -27.44 -11.86 -18.25
C SER A 32 -27.10 -12.78 -19.42
N MET A 33 -25.82 -13.06 -19.62
CA MET A 33 -25.41 -14.26 -20.32
C MET A 33 -25.88 -15.39 -19.40
N ALA A 34 -27.19 -15.63 -19.43
CA ALA A 34 -27.77 -16.88 -19.01
C ALA A 34 -26.99 -17.89 -19.83
N LEU A 35 -26.07 -18.54 -19.13
CA LEU A 35 -25.36 -19.69 -19.64
C LEU A 35 -26.42 -20.58 -20.32
N PRO A 36 -26.16 -21.08 -21.54
CA PRO A 36 -27.09 -21.97 -22.18
C PRO A 36 -27.45 -23.09 -21.19
N PRO A 37 -28.74 -23.44 -21.03
CA PRO A 37 -29.16 -24.45 -20.07
C PRO A 37 -28.45 -25.76 -20.41
N GLY A 38 -27.46 -26.12 -19.60
CA GLY A 38 -26.56 -27.25 -19.87
C GLY A 38 -25.08 -26.99 -19.61
N MET A 39 -24.62 -25.74 -19.51
CA MET A 39 -23.25 -25.43 -19.07
C MET A 39 -23.18 -25.23 -17.56
N THR A 40 -23.23 -26.34 -16.83
CA THR A 40 -22.66 -26.38 -15.48
C THR A 40 -21.15 -26.21 -15.63
N PHE A 41 -20.58 -25.13 -15.11
CA PHE A 41 -19.15 -25.13 -14.82
C PHE A 41 -18.93 -26.28 -13.84
N PRO A 42 -18.15 -27.32 -14.18
CA PRO A 42 -17.86 -28.35 -13.22
C PRO A 42 -17.22 -27.67 -12.00
N PRO A 43 -17.60 -28.02 -10.77
CA PRO A 43 -16.91 -27.50 -9.60
C PRO A 43 -15.42 -27.77 -9.81
N GLN A 44 -14.63 -26.70 -9.90
CA GLN A 44 -13.19 -26.78 -10.22
C GLN A 44 -12.40 -27.59 -9.18
N ASN A 45 -13.06 -28.03 -8.10
CA ASN A 45 -12.46 -28.70 -6.98
C ASN A 45 -12.75 -30.21 -6.86
N SER A 46 -13.53 -30.82 -7.78
CA SER A 46 -13.89 -32.25 -7.65
C SER A 46 -13.02 -33.23 -8.43
N ARG A 47 -12.12 -32.76 -9.31
CA ARG A 47 -11.23 -33.64 -10.10
C ARG A 47 -9.90 -33.97 -9.42
N SER A 48 -9.58 -33.34 -8.28
CA SER A 48 -8.26 -33.43 -7.65
C SER A 48 -7.89 -34.84 -7.12
N ASN A 49 -8.86 -35.74 -6.99
CA ASN A 49 -8.65 -37.09 -6.47
C ASN A 49 -8.91 -38.22 -7.48
N GLN A 50 -9.22 -37.92 -8.75
CA GLN A 50 -9.33 -38.98 -9.75
C GLN A 50 -7.94 -39.27 -10.38
N PRO A 51 -7.56 -40.54 -10.56
CA PRO A 51 -6.33 -40.87 -11.25
C PRO A 51 -6.39 -40.36 -12.70
N MET A 52 -5.36 -39.65 -13.14
CA MET A 52 -5.30 -39.11 -14.50
C MET A 52 -4.87 -40.21 -15.46
N GLU A 53 -5.69 -40.54 -16.44
CA GLU A 53 -5.33 -41.51 -17.48
C GLU A 53 -4.54 -40.79 -18.59
N VAL A 54 -3.30 -41.22 -18.83
CA VAL A 54 -2.42 -40.69 -19.88
C VAL A 54 -2.18 -41.80 -20.90
N THR A 55 -2.39 -41.50 -22.17
CA THR A 55 -2.04 -42.44 -23.25
C THR A 55 -0.69 -42.03 -23.84
N ARG A 56 0.35 -42.83 -23.58
CA ARG A 56 1.67 -42.65 -24.16
C ARG A 56 1.70 -43.31 -25.54
N VAL A 57 2.01 -42.52 -26.56
CA VAL A 57 2.20 -43.00 -27.94
C VAL A 57 3.69 -43.04 -28.23
N THR A 58 4.23 -44.22 -28.51
CA THR A 58 5.64 -44.42 -28.89
C THR A 58 5.72 -45.12 -30.22
N GLN A 59 6.60 -44.65 -31.11
CA GLN A 59 6.87 -45.31 -32.39
C GLN A 59 8.05 -46.28 -32.23
N ASP A 60 7.90 -47.51 -32.72
CA ASP A 60 9.01 -48.47 -32.78
C ASP A 60 10.01 -48.02 -33.86
N PRO A 61 11.29 -47.78 -33.52
CA PRO A 61 12.29 -47.27 -34.45
C PRO A 61 12.65 -48.26 -35.57
N THR A 62 12.31 -49.54 -35.43
CA THR A 62 12.69 -50.59 -36.38
C THR A 62 11.56 -50.94 -37.34
N THR A 63 10.32 -50.93 -36.83
CA THR A 63 9.13 -51.36 -37.59
C THR A 63 8.23 -50.18 -38.00
N GLY A 64 8.46 -48.99 -37.45
CA GLY A 64 7.66 -47.79 -37.70
C GLY A 64 6.24 -47.83 -37.09
N GLN A 65 5.87 -48.92 -36.42
CA GLN A 65 4.54 -49.11 -35.85
C GLN A 65 4.33 -48.25 -34.60
N LEU A 66 3.13 -47.68 -34.46
CA LEU A 66 2.72 -46.90 -33.30
C LEU A 66 2.25 -47.84 -32.18
N GLN A 67 2.92 -47.78 -31.03
CA GLN A 67 2.54 -48.46 -29.80
C GLN A 67 1.82 -47.48 -28.87
N PHE A 68 0.66 -47.88 -28.38
CA PHE A 68 -0.16 -47.11 -27.44
C PHE A 68 -0.13 -47.78 -26.07
N LYS A 69 0.29 -47.06 -25.03
CA LYS A 69 0.26 -47.52 -23.64
C LYS A 69 -0.63 -46.61 -22.81
N LYS A 70 -1.63 -47.18 -22.14
CA LYS A 70 -2.46 -46.47 -21.17
C LYS A 70 -1.77 -46.53 -19.81
N GLU A 71 -1.47 -45.37 -19.24
CA GLU A 71 -0.83 -45.21 -17.94
C GLU A 71 -1.80 -44.46 -17.01
N GLN A 72 -1.95 -44.91 -15.75
CA GLN A 72 -2.76 -44.22 -14.74
C GLN A 72 -1.83 -43.48 -13.77
N ILE A 73 -1.86 -42.15 -13.79
CA ILE A 73 -1.15 -41.33 -12.82
C ILE A 73 -1.94 -41.33 -11.51
N ARG A 74 -1.25 -41.67 -10.40
CA ARG A 74 -1.85 -41.72 -9.07
C ARG A 74 -2.45 -40.36 -8.69
N SER A 75 -3.64 -40.38 -8.10
CA SER A 75 -4.18 -39.23 -7.37
C SER A 75 -3.19 -38.84 -6.27
N ASN A 76 -2.78 -37.57 -6.22
CA ASN A 76 -1.83 -36.93 -5.27
C ASN A 76 -0.44 -36.56 -5.79
N VAL A 77 -0.06 -36.84 -7.04
CA VAL A 77 1.27 -36.43 -7.55
C VAL A 77 1.34 -34.91 -7.80
N PHE A 78 0.20 -34.26 -8.07
CA PHE A 78 0.12 -32.82 -8.38
C PHE A 78 -0.50 -32.02 -7.24
N LYS A 79 -0.07 -32.27 -6.01
CA LYS A 79 -0.46 -31.46 -4.85
C LYS A 79 0.65 -30.43 -4.56
N PRO A 80 0.31 -29.15 -4.34
CA PRO A 80 1.27 -28.20 -3.81
C PRO A 80 1.88 -28.71 -2.51
N SER A 81 3.19 -28.52 -2.31
CA SER A 81 3.88 -28.95 -1.08
C SER A 81 3.62 -28.04 0.12
N TRP A 82 3.04 -26.85 -0.12
CA TRP A 82 2.66 -25.89 0.90
C TRP A 82 1.15 -25.68 0.95
N ASN A 83 0.67 -25.19 2.10
CA ASN A 83 -0.73 -24.81 2.27
C ASN A 83 -1.05 -23.59 1.41
N GLN A 84 -1.93 -23.77 0.43
CA GLN A 84 -2.38 -22.68 -0.43
C GLN A 84 -3.25 -21.70 0.37
N PRO A 85 -3.18 -20.39 0.06
CA PRO A 85 -4.14 -19.43 0.58
C PRO A 85 -5.56 -19.88 0.28
N THR A 86 -6.42 -19.88 1.30
CA THR A 86 -7.84 -20.22 1.17
C THR A 86 -8.68 -19.04 0.71
N MET A 87 -8.10 -17.85 0.73
CA MET A 87 -8.74 -16.59 0.36
C MET A 87 -8.51 -16.29 -1.12
N SER A 88 -9.52 -15.69 -1.76
CA SER A 88 -9.43 -15.27 -3.16
C SER A 88 -8.58 -14.00 -3.32
N LEU A 89 -8.07 -13.78 -4.53
CA LEU A 89 -7.29 -12.58 -4.85
C LEU A 89 -8.13 -11.29 -4.71
N ALA A 90 -9.44 -11.37 -4.98
CA ALA A 90 -10.35 -10.25 -4.83
C ALA A 90 -10.52 -9.87 -3.35
N GLU A 91 -10.76 -10.85 -2.48
CA GLU A 91 -10.85 -10.64 -1.03
C GLU A 91 -9.54 -10.07 -0.46
N LEU A 92 -8.37 -10.50 -0.97
CA LEU A 92 -7.09 -9.89 -0.59
C LEU A 92 -7.04 -8.41 -0.97
N GLY A 93 -7.46 -8.07 -2.19
CA GLY A 93 -7.48 -6.69 -2.67
C GLY A 93 -8.39 -5.79 -1.84
N ASP A 94 -9.55 -6.30 -1.41
CA ASP A 94 -10.48 -5.57 -0.55
C ASP A 94 -9.86 -5.29 0.84
N ILE A 95 -9.15 -6.27 1.41
CA ILE A 95 -8.45 -6.12 2.70
C ILE A 95 -7.31 -5.09 2.58
N GLU A 96 -6.48 -5.20 1.54
CA GLU A 96 -5.37 -4.27 1.34
C GLU A 96 -5.86 -2.83 1.14
N ARG A 97 -6.95 -2.67 0.38
CA ARG A 97 -7.59 -1.36 0.19
C ARG A 97 -8.11 -0.79 1.52
N ALA A 98 -8.81 -1.60 2.31
CA ALA A 98 -9.30 -1.16 3.61
C ALA A 98 -8.15 -0.71 4.54
N GLN A 99 -7.07 -1.49 4.61
CA GLN A 99 -5.88 -1.14 5.38
C GLN A 99 -5.16 0.11 4.85
N ALA A 100 -5.15 0.32 3.53
CA ALA A 100 -4.59 1.53 2.95
C ALA A 100 -5.39 2.77 3.34
N ILE A 101 -6.72 2.68 3.31
CA ILE A 101 -7.61 3.77 3.74
C ILE A 101 -7.40 4.06 5.22
N GLU A 102 -7.44 3.05 6.08
CA GLU A 102 -7.22 3.21 7.53
C GLU A 102 -5.87 3.86 7.84
N ARG A 103 -4.79 3.42 7.17
CA ARG A 103 -3.47 4.03 7.33
C ARG A 103 -3.48 5.50 6.91
N SER A 104 -4.14 5.83 5.80
CA SER A 104 -4.25 7.21 5.32
C SER A 104 -5.05 8.09 6.27
N GLU A 105 -6.13 7.56 6.85
CA GLU A 105 -6.96 8.28 7.83
C GLU A 105 -6.19 8.53 9.11
N ARG A 106 -5.51 7.51 9.64
CA ARG A 106 -4.65 7.65 10.81
C ARG A 106 -3.53 8.66 10.58
N GLN A 107 -2.93 8.67 9.39
CA GLN A 107 -1.91 9.65 9.04
C GLN A 107 -2.49 11.07 8.98
N LYS A 108 -3.64 11.27 8.35
CA LYS A 108 -4.32 12.58 8.30
C LYS A 108 -4.66 13.10 9.69
N VAL A 109 -5.17 12.24 10.57
CA VAL A 109 -5.47 12.58 11.97
C VAL A 109 -4.17 12.96 12.70
N ALA A 110 -3.13 12.14 12.58
CA ALA A 110 -1.84 12.44 13.21
C ALA A 110 -1.20 13.73 12.67
N GLU A 111 -1.33 14.03 11.38
CA GLU A 111 -0.87 15.28 10.78
C GLU A 111 -1.67 16.49 11.26
N ALA A 112 -2.99 16.34 11.43
CA ALA A 112 -3.84 17.39 11.98
C ALA A 112 -3.48 17.68 13.45
N ASP A 113 -3.30 16.63 14.25
CA ASP A 113 -2.90 16.75 15.65
C ASP A 113 -1.48 17.31 15.79
N ALA A 114 -0.57 16.92 14.91
CA ALA A 114 0.82 17.40 14.90
C ALA A 114 0.95 18.89 14.56
N LYS A 115 -0.05 19.52 13.94
CA LYS A 115 -0.06 20.99 13.73
C LYS A 115 -0.19 21.76 15.04
N PHE A 116 -0.88 21.18 16.02
CA PHE A 116 -1.09 21.79 17.34
C PHE A 116 -0.17 21.21 18.40
N ALA A 117 0.75 20.32 18.01
CA ALA A 117 1.77 19.83 18.91
C ALA A 117 2.72 20.98 19.28
N PRO A 118 3.21 21.03 20.53
CA PRO A 118 4.15 22.03 20.95
C PRO A 118 5.47 21.82 20.21
N ARG A 119 5.98 22.90 19.60
CA ARG A 119 7.21 22.95 18.81
C ARG A 119 8.09 24.08 19.31
N ARG A 120 9.29 24.22 18.73
CA ARG A 120 10.17 25.37 18.99
C ARG A 120 9.58 26.64 18.43
N TYR A 121 9.94 27.76 19.04
CA TYR A 121 9.41 29.07 18.66
C TYR A 121 9.75 29.41 17.20
N ASP A 122 10.97 29.11 16.75
CA ASP A 122 11.42 29.31 15.37
C ASP A 122 10.55 28.57 14.34
N GLU A 123 10.04 27.37 14.71
CA GLU A 123 9.16 26.58 13.85
C GLU A 123 7.75 27.17 13.80
N LEU A 124 7.25 27.71 14.92
CA LEU A 124 5.96 28.40 14.96
C LEU A 124 5.97 29.67 14.10
N VAL A 125 7.07 30.43 14.12
CA VAL A 125 7.26 31.62 13.26
C VAL A 125 7.25 31.21 11.79
N ARG A 126 7.96 30.13 11.43
CA ARG A 126 8.00 29.63 10.04
C ARG A 126 6.61 29.23 9.53
N ASP A 127 5.82 28.61 10.39
CA ASP A 127 4.49 28.12 10.06
C ASP A 127 3.40 29.19 10.26
N GLY A 128 3.76 30.42 10.68
CA GLY A 128 2.85 31.55 10.86
C GLY A 128 1.88 31.41 12.05
N MET A 129 2.25 30.63 13.06
CA MET A 129 1.41 30.32 14.24
C MET A 129 1.88 31.04 15.52
N GLU A 130 2.71 32.07 15.37
CA GLU A 130 3.26 32.89 16.46
C GLU A 130 2.21 33.65 17.28
N ASP A 131 1.02 33.89 16.73
CA ASP A 131 -0.09 34.58 17.40
C ASP A 131 -0.89 33.67 18.35
N ASN A 132 -0.69 32.34 18.30
CA ASN A 132 -1.42 31.41 19.16
C ASN A 132 -0.77 31.34 20.55
N ALA A 133 -1.37 32.04 21.51
CA ALA A 133 -0.87 32.15 22.88
C ALA A 133 -0.59 30.79 23.56
N ASP A 134 -1.43 29.79 23.32
CA ASP A 134 -1.27 28.46 23.93
C ASP A 134 -0.05 27.72 23.36
N LEU A 135 0.19 27.83 22.04
CA LEU A 135 1.35 27.23 21.39
C LEU A 135 2.65 27.94 21.79
N VAL A 136 2.62 29.26 21.94
CA VAL A 136 3.78 30.05 22.37
C VAL A 136 4.17 29.72 23.82
N ASP A 137 3.21 29.61 24.74
CA ASP A 137 3.52 29.21 26.13
C ASP A 137 4.08 27.78 26.19
N ALA A 138 3.53 26.85 25.41
CA ALA A 138 4.03 25.49 25.34
C ALA A 138 5.44 25.41 24.72
N SER A 139 5.72 26.21 23.67
CA SER A 139 7.06 26.37 23.11
C SER A 139 8.06 26.90 24.14
N ALA A 140 7.67 27.92 24.90
CA ALA A 140 8.55 28.50 25.92
C ALA A 140 8.92 27.49 27.02
N LYS A 141 8.02 26.55 27.35
CA LYS A 141 8.32 25.43 28.26
C LYS A 141 9.34 24.46 27.64
N LEU A 142 9.14 24.05 26.38
CA LEU A 142 10.09 23.19 25.66
C LEU A 142 11.48 23.82 25.52
N ASP A 143 11.54 25.13 25.33
CA ASP A 143 12.80 25.88 25.28
C ASP A 143 13.57 25.81 26.60
N ARG A 144 12.87 26.04 27.72
CA ARG A 144 13.47 25.92 29.06
C ARG A 144 13.90 24.48 29.38
N GLU A 145 13.07 23.49 29.07
CA GLU A 145 13.39 22.08 29.29
C GLU A 145 14.63 21.65 28.51
N TRP A 146 14.80 22.19 27.31
CA TRP A 146 15.95 21.92 26.48
C TRP A 146 17.22 22.57 26.96
N ASP A 147 17.13 23.80 27.47
CA ASP A 147 18.25 24.46 28.12
C ASP A 147 18.67 23.69 29.37
N SER A 148 17.72 23.27 30.21
CA SER A 148 17.98 22.39 31.37
C SER A 148 18.64 21.08 30.95
N PHE A 149 18.13 20.43 29.90
CA PHE A 149 18.73 19.22 29.35
C PHE A 149 20.17 19.47 28.86
N LYS A 150 20.43 20.57 28.15
CA LYS A 150 21.79 20.90 27.68
C LYS A 150 22.75 21.16 28.84
N ASP A 151 22.28 21.81 29.90
CA ASP A 151 23.05 22.08 31.11
C ASP A 151 23.39 20.78 31.87
N GLU A 152 22.43 19.85 31.96
CA GLU A 152 22.62 18.51 32.54
C GLU A 152 23.47 17.58 31.67
N ASN A 153 23.55 17.86 30.36
CA ASN A 153 24.29 17.07 29.38
C ASN A 153 25.47 17.87 28.76
N PRO A 154 26.47 18.27 29.57
CA PRO A 154 27.56 19.13 29.13
C PRO A 154 28.47 18.49 28.07
N ARG A 155 28.40 17.17 27.87
CA ARG A 155 29.14 16.41 26.82
C ARG A 155 28.31 16.12 25.55
N GLY A 156 27.12 16.71 25.43
CA GLY A 156 26.25 16.58 24.27
C GLY A 156 26.91 17.03 22.95
N SER A 157 26.28 16.70 21.82
CA SER A 157 26.86 16.79 20.46
C SER A 157 27.41 18.18 20.07
N GLY A 158 27.01 19.26 20.73
CA GLY A 158 27.45 20.64 20.44
C GLY A 158 28.49 21.28 21.38
N ASN A 159 28.73 20.78 22.61
CA ASN A 159 29.48 21.53 23.64
C ASN A 159 30.98 21.21 23.73
N LYS A 160 31.59 20.62 22.69
CA LYS A 160 32.99 20.15 22.75
C LYS A 160 34.06 21.24 22.56
N MET A 161 33.66 22.48 22.24
CA MET A 161 34.58 23.58 21.88
C MET A 161 34.66 24.74 22.89
N GLY A 162 33.83 24.76 23.93
CA GLY A 162 33.79 25.88 24.89
C GLY A 162 34.92 25.90 25.93
N ASP A 163 35.59 24.78 26.17
CA ASP A 163 36.56 24.63 27.29
C ASP A 163 38.03 24.56 26.81
N ARG A 164 38.32 25.12 25.63
CA ARG A 164 39.68 25.25 25.09
C ARG A 164 40.03 26.71 24.83
N GLY A 165 40.06 27.54 25.86
CA GLY A 165 40.45 28.92 25.61
C GLY A 165 40.49 29.90 26.77
N ASP A 166 40.76 29.48 28.01
CA ASP A 166 41.26 30.44 29.00
C ASP A 166 42.23 29.81 30.02
N ARG A 167 43.18 29.03 29.50
CA ARG A 167 44.43 28.70 30.21
C ARG A 167 45.55 29.46 29.53
N ASN A 168 45.57 30.78 29.72
CA ASN A 168 46.72 31.67 29.65
C ASN A 168 46.25 33.07 30.04
N PHE A 169 46.17 33.36 31.35
CA PHE A 169 46.81 34.47 32.08
C PHE A 169 46.43 34.38 33.56
#